data_AF-A0A077YVW1-F1
#
_entry.id   AF-A0A077YVW1-F1
#
_cell.length_a   1.000
_cell.length_b   1.000
_cell.length_c   1.000
_cell.angle_alpha   90.00
_cell.angle_beta   90.00
_cell.angle_gamma   90.00
#
_symmetry.space_group_name_H-M   'P 1'
#
loop_
_entity.id
_entity.type
_entity.pdbx_description
1 polymer ?
#
loop_
_entity_poly.entity_id
_entity_poly.type
_entity_poly.pdbx_seq_one_letter_code
_entity_poly.pdbx_strand_id
1 'polypeptide(L)'
;MDSSDVREEELDAALAPNLEKFWQVWQEMGMSKKECLERELAVLEQVATLLAKMETEEKALLLSVNSDVEMTKRKVELLQSELHLEKQNFTVDRPLTLVESAKYYNELLNLLEAEKVKRMELYGKLESKLASVCSRLGEEREKPESPKMKIKYEEHLKRNEKMRREQLLRLEQCWDNCKIKCSDRIAFLNSTADKSESEVGQVFEDEIQRLDRYYAQRKDIFDQVDRWIALWKKKVDMEGNTCRKHRERTNESIDQSSLGQQLMEMQLDIKSSVEAWRRKNPGQMLLYEEYFYPIFPRMSRDKADVQQFRMIADQLRRELYIKRVLVSEAAKDLIKYVTEHQREDVLVSGFTSLKENPFRPKSSLSCVVL
;
A
#
# COMPACT_ATOMS: atom_id res chain seq x y z
N MET A 1 -0.36 36.43 2.49
CA MET A 1 0.84 35.58 2.40
C MET A 1 0.41 34.21 2.87
N ASP A 2 0.44 33.24 1.95
CA ASP A 2 -0.02 31.89 2.22
C ASP A 2 0.96 31.22 3.21
N SER A 3 0.47 30.29 4.04
CA SER A 3 1.32 29.64 5.05
C SER A 3 2.45 28.81 4.41
N SER A 4 2.37 28.48 3.13
CA SER A 4 3.44 27.83 2.38
C SER A 4 4.62 28.77 2.12
N ASP A 5 4.38 30.01 1.68
CA ASP A 5 5.44 30.96 1.32
C ASP A 5 6.34 31.28 2.52
N VAL A 6 5.74 31.45 3.70
CA VAL A 6 6.48 31.72 4.95
C VAL A 6 7.39 30.54 5.32
N ARG A 7 6.95 29.30 5.06
CA ARG A 7 7.73 28.09 5.38
C ARG A 7 8.90 27.88 4.41
N GLU A 8 8.72 28.20 3.14
CA GLU A 8 9.80 28.14 2.15
C GLU A 8 10.87 29.19 2.45
N GLU A 9 10.47 30.45 2.73
CA GLU A 9 11.41 31.51 3.10
C GLU A 9 12.20 31.20 4.38
N GLU A 10 11.55 30.64 5.42
CA GLU A 10 12.23 30.25 6.66
C GLU A 10 13.19 29.06 6.47
N LEU A 11 12.82 28.08 5.64
CA LEU A 11 13.67 26.93 5.34
C LEU A 11 14.89 27.35 4.53
N ASP A 12 14.68 28.19 3.50
CA ASP A 12 15.75 28.76 2.70
C ASP A 12 16.67 29.64 3.56
N ALA A 13 16.11 30.46 4.45
CA ALA A 13 16.89 31.25 5.40
C ALA A 13 17.71 30.38 6.38
N ALA A 14 17.26 29.17 6.72
CA ALA A 14 17.98 28.24 7.57
C ALA A 14 19.08 27.47 6.81
N LEU A 15 18.86 27.11 5.55
CA LEU A 15 19.80 26.33 4.73
C LEU A 15 20.85 27.21 4.04
N ALA A 16 20.47 28.38 3.52
CA ALA A 16 21.35 29.30 2.81
C ALA A 16 22.67 29.61 3.54
N PRO A 17 22.69 29.98 4.84
CA PRO A 17 23.95 30.27 5.53
C PRO A 17 24.85 29.03 5.69
N ASN A 18 24.28 27.82 5.68
CA ASN A 18 25.05 26.58 5.75
C ASN A 18 25.62 26.21 4.38
N LEU A 19 24.82 26.34 3.32
CA LEU A 19 25.28 26.16 1.95
C LEU A 19 26.36 27.17 1.57
N GLU A 20 26.22 28.42 1.98
CA GLU A 20 27.24 29.46 1.77
C GLU A 20 28.57 29.11 2.46
N LYS A 21 28.53 28.61 3.70
CA LYS A 21 29.74 28.11 4.39
C LYS A 21 30.38 26.93 3.65
N PHE A 22 29.58 25.99 3.13
CA PHE A 22 30.11 24.89 2.31
C PHE A 22 30.76 25.42 1.03
N TRP A 23 30.12 26.38 0.36
CA TRP A 23 30.65 27.04 -0.83
C TRP A 23 32.00 27.72 -0.55
N GLN A 24 32.13 28.45 0.56
CA GLN A 24 33.40 29.06 0.98
C GLN A 24 34.49 28.01 1.17
N VAL A 25 34.20 26.92 1.88
CA VAL A 25 35.15 25.81 2.10
C VAL A 25 35.54 25.14 0.77
N TRP A 26 34.60 24.95 -0.16
CA TRP A 26 34.89 24.34 -1.46
C TRP A 26 35.71 25.25 -2.38
N GLN A 27 35.47 26.56 -2.32
CA GLN A 27 36.28 27.56 -3.01
C GLN A 27 37.71 27.59 -2.46
N GLU A 28 37.89 27.55 -1.14
CA GLU A 28 39.21 27.45 -0.51
C GLU A 28 39.94 26.15 -0.90
N MET A 29 39.21 25.06 -1.12
CA MET A 29 39.78 23.80 -1.63
C MET A 29 40.10 23.83 -3.14
N GLY A 30 39.77 24.89 -3.87
CA GLY A 30 40.03 25.01 -5.31
C GLY A 30 39.12 24.15 -6.19
N MET A 31 37.92 23.80 -5.73
CA MET A 31 36.96 23.03 -6.50
C MET A 31 36.36 23.82 -7.67
N SER A 32 36.07 23.14 -8.78
CA SER A 32 35.38 23.77 -9.89
C SER A 32 33.91 24.06 -9.54
N LYS A 33 33.32 25.09 -10.16
CA LYS A 33 31.89 25.43 -9.95
C LYS A 33 30.95 24.25 -10.19
N LYS A 34 31.28 23.38 -11.15
CA LYS A 34 30.50 22.17 -11.46
C LYS A 34 30.55 21.17 -10.30
N GLU A 35 31.72 20.90 -9.75
CA GLU A 35 31.87 19.98 -8.61
C GLU A 35 31.24 20.54 -7.33
N CYS A 36 31.30 21.87 -7.11
CA CYS A 36 30.58 22.51 -6.01
C CYS A 36 29.07 22.30 -6.13
N LEU A 37 28.49 22.52 -7.32
CA LEU A 37 27.06 22.27 -7.56
C LEU A 37 26.69 20.79 -7.38
N GLU A 38 27.53 19.86 -7.83
CA GLU A 38 27.32 18.42 -7.61
C GLU A 38 27.32 18.07 -6.12
N ARG A 39 28.23 18.66 -5.32
CA ARG A 39 28.24 18.48 -3.87
C ARG A 39 27.07 19.17 -3.18
N GLU A 40 26.65 20.34 -3.63
CA GLU A 40 25.47 21.05 -3.12
C GLU A 40 24.20 20.22 -3.33
N LEU A 41 24.02 19.66 -4.53
CA LEU A 41 22.93 18.73 -4.82
C LEU A 41 22.98 17.49 -3.91
N ALA A 42 24.18 16.94 -3.67
CA ALA A 42 24.35 15.81 -2.75
C ALA A 42 24.00 16.18 -1.28
N VAL A 43 24.30 17.40 -0.83
CA VAL A 43 23.89 17.91 0.49
C VAL A 43 22.36 18.02 0.56
N LEU A 44 21.72 18.58 -0.47
CA LEU A 44 20.26 18.69 -0.54
C LEU A 44 19.58 17.31 -0.59
N GLU A 45 20.14 16.34 -1.31
CA GLU A 45 19.66 14.96 -1.31
C GLU A 45 19.76 14.30 0.08
N GLN A 46 20.84 14.58 0.81
CA GLN A 46 21.01 14.12 2.18
C GLN A 46 19.98 14.76 3.13
N VAL A 47 19.71 16.06 3.00
CA VAL A 47 18.68 16.76 3.78
C VAL A 47 17.29 16.19 3.46
N ALA A 48 16.96 16.00 2.18
CA ALA A 48 15.70 15.39 1.74
C ALA A 48 15.53 13.97 2.31
N THR A 49 16.62 13.18 2.34
CA THR A 49 16.62 11.83 2.93
C THR A 49 16.38 11.87 4.45
N LEU A 50 16.96 12.85 5.16
CA LEU A 50 16.71 13.03 6.59
C LEU A 50 15.27 13.45 6.87
N LEU A 51 14.71 14.39 6.10
CA LEU A 51 13.32 14.81 6.22
C LEU A 51 12.35 13.65 5.94
N ALA A 52 12.61 12.84 4.92
CA ALA A 52 11.80 11.65 4.64
C ALA A 52 11.82 10.64 5.81
N LYS A 53 12.96 10.46 6.48
CA LYS A 53 13.04 9.63 7.69
C LYS A 53 12.23 10.21 8.84
N MET A 54 12.37 11.51 9.12
CA MET A 54 11.58 12.20 10.13
C MET A 54 10.07 12.09 9.86
N GLU A 55 9.66 12.23 8.60
CA GLU A 55 8.26 12.05 8.18
C GLU A 55 7.76 10.62 8.48
N THR A 56 8.58 9.59 8.21
CA THR A 56 8.20 8.21 8.52
C THR A 56 8.11 7.94 10.02
N GLU A 57 8.98 8.54 10.82
CA GLU A 57 8.97 8.45 12.29
C GLU A 57 7.71 9.12 12.87
N GLU A 58 7.38 10.34 12.42
CA GLU A 58 6.17 11.05 12.83
C GLU A 58 4.89 10.29 12.46
N LYS A 59 4.82 9.71 11.25
CA LYS A 59 3.69 8.85 10.85
C LYS A 59 3.58 7.60 11.73
N ALA A 60 4.70 7.00 12.11
CA ALA A 60 4.70 5.83 13.00
C ALA A 60 4.21 6.19 14.41
N LEU A 61 4.63 7.34 14.96
CA LEU A 61 4.13 7.86 16.23
C LEU A 61 2.63 8.14 16.18
N LEU A 62 2.14 8.76 15.10
CA LEU A 62 0.71 9.01 14.91
C LEU A 62 -0.10 7.69 14.92
N LEU A 63 0.36 6.67 14.19
CA LEU A 63 -0.29 5.35 14.18
C LEU A 63 -0.31 4.71 15.57
N SER A 64 0.80 4.79 16.31
CA SER A 64 0.90 4.27 17.68
C SER A 64 -0.11 4.97 18.61
N VAL A 65 -0.12 6.31 18.63
CA VAL A 65 -1.03 7.09 19.48
C VAL A 65 -2.49 6.81 19.10
N ASN A 66 -2.80 6.69 17.81
CA ASN A 66 -4.15 6.36 17.37
C ASN A 66 -4.60 4.97 17.86
N SER A 67 -3.72 3.97 17.81
CA SER A 67 -3.98 2.64 18.37
C SER A 67 -4.24 2.72 19.88
N ASP A 68 -3.44 3.47 20.63
CA ASP A 68 -3.60 3.61 22.08
C ASP A 68 -4.94 4.28 22.45
N VAL A 69 -5.33 5.32 21.70
CA VAL A 69 -6.63 6.01 21.88
C VAL A 69 -7.79 5.06 21.63
N GLU A 70 -7.75 4.27 20.56
CA GLU A 70 -8.80 3.27 20.27
C GLU A 70 -8.86 2.17 21.34
N MET A 71 -7.72 1.77 21.90
CA MET A 71 -7.68 0.83 23.03
C MET A 71 -8.31 1.42 24.30
N THR A 72 -8.04 2.69 24.61
CA THR A 72 -8.69 3.38 25.74
C THR A 72 -10.19 3.52 25.51
N LYS A 73 -10.62 3.87 24.29
CA LYS A 73 -12.04 3.93 23.92
C LYS A 73 -12.74 2.59 24.12
N ARG A 74 -12.15 1.48 23.70
CA ARG A 74 -12.71 0.13 23.93
C ARG A 74 -12.84 -0.20 25.42
N LYS A 75 -11.85 0.18 26.25
CA LYS A 75 -11.94 0.00 27.71
C LYS A 75 -13.09 0.79 28.31
N VAL A 76 -13.29 2.03 27.86
CA VAL A 76 -14.44 2.85 28.24
C VAL A 76 -15.76 2.18 27.88
N GLU A 77 -15.89 1.68 26.64
CA GLU A 77 -17.11 0.99 26.18
C GLU A 77 -17.41 -0.28 26.99
N LEU A 78 -16.38 -1.05 27.34
CA LEU A 78 -16.49 -2.21 28.22
C LEU A 78 -16.95 -1.82 29.63
N LEU A 79 -16.32 -0.82 30.25
CA LEU A 79 -16.73 -0.34 31.58
C LEU A 79 -18.13 0.29 31.59
N GLN A 80 -18.52 1.01 30.55
CA GLN A 80 -19.88 1.52 30.39
C GLN A 80 -20.89 0.36 30.36
N SER A 81 -20.58 -0.69 29.60
CA SER A 81 -21.42 -1.89 29.52
C SER A 81 -21.48 -2.64 30.87
N GLU A 82 -20.36 -2.79 31.56
CA GLU A 82 -20.29 -3.39 32.91
C GLU A 82 -21.07 -2.57 33.96
N LEU A 83 -21.07 -1.25 33.86
CA LEU A 83 -21.79 -0.35 34.77
C LEU A 83 -23.25 -0.12 34.36
N HIS A 84 -23.71 -0.75 33.27
CA HIS A 84 -25.03 -0.56 32.67
C HIS A 84 -25.34 0.92 32.37
N LEU A 85 -24.32 1.68 31.97
CA LEU A 85 -24.46 3.06 31.53
C LEU A 85 -24.77 3.07 30.03
N GLU A 86 -25.65 3.97 29.60
CA GLU A 86 -25.89 4.20 28.17
C GLU A 86 -24.58 4.64 27.51
N LYS A 87 -24.28 4.09 26.33
CA LYS A 87 -23.09 4.48 25.55
C LYS A 87 -23.20 5.98 25.29
N GLN A 88 -22.28 6.76 25.87
CA GLN A 88 -22.17 8.17 25.53
C GLN A 88 -21.60 8.28 24.11
N ASN A 89 -22.49 8.30 23.11
CA ASN A 89 -22.15 8.64 21.74
C ASN A 89 -21.97 10.16 21.68
N PHE A 90 -20.78 10.62 21.29
CA PHE A 90 -20.53 12.05 21.26
C PHE A 90 -21.25 12.73 20.10
N THR A 91 -22.09 13.70 20.44
CA THR A 91 -22.43 14.86 19.61
C THR A 91 -21.46 16.00 19.98
N VAL A 92 -20.21 15.95 19.51
CA VAL A 92 -19.39 17.17 19.48
C VAL A 92 -19.66 17.82 18.12
N ASP A 93 -20.03 19.10 18.10
CA ASP A 93 -20.26 19.90 16.88
C ASP A 93 -19.04 19.93 15.92
N ARG A 94 -17.87 19.47 16.40
CA ARG A 94 -16.63 19.36 15.65
C ARG A 94 -15.89 18.05 15.98
N PRO A 95 -15.29 17.38 14.98
CA PRO A 95 -14.41 16.24 15.24
C PRO A 95 -13.24 16.64 16.15
N LEU A 96 -13.02 15.85 17.21
CA LEU A 96 -11.90 16.01 18.13
C LEU A 96 -10.58 15.70 17.42
N THR A 97 -9.53 16.44 17.76
CA THR A 97 -8.16 16.09 17.39
C THR A 97 -7.72 14.82 18.15
N LEU A 98 -6.65 14.17 17.68
CA LEU A 98 -6.12 12.95 18.32
C LEU A 98 -5.75 13.19 19.80
N VAL A 99 -5.16 14.35 20.11
CA VAL A 99 -4.76 14.72 21.49
C VAL A 99 -5.98 14.96 22.37
N GLU A 100 -7.01 15.65 21.85
CA GLU A 100 -8.26 15.88 22.59
C GLU A 100 -9.00 14.56 22.84
N SER A 101 -9.04 13.67 21.84
CA SER A 101 -9.62 12.33 21.97
C SER A 101 -8.89 11.51 23.05
N ALA A 102 -7.55 11.54 23.06
CA ALA A 102 -6.75 10.86 24.06
C ALA A 102 -7.06 11.35 25.48
N LYS A 103 -7.09 12.68 25.68
CA LYS A 103 -7.43 13.28 26.98
C LYS A 103 -8.83 12.88 27.42
N TYR A 104 -9.81 13.01 26.52
CA TYR A 104 -11.20 12.69 26.81
C TYR A 104 -11.40 11.24 27.23
N TYR A 105 -10.95 10.27 26.42
CA TYR A 105 -11.15 8.86 26.76
C TYR A 105 -10.40 8.45 28.02
N ASN A 106 -9.24 9.05 28.31
CA ASN A 106 -8.51 8.80 29.56
C ASN A 106 -9.24 9.40 30.77
N GLU A 107 -9.76 10.62 30.68
CA GLU A 107 -10.56 11.24 31.75
C GLU A 107 -11.83 10.43 32.01
N LEU A 108 -12.53 10.04 30.94
CA LEU A 108 -13.73 9.22 31.06
C LEU A 108 -13.43 7.83 31.64
N LEU A 109 -12.32 7.21 31.24
CA LEU A 109 -11.86 5.94 31.80
C LEU A 109 -11.63 6.07 33.31
N ASN A 110 -10.92 7.11 33.75
CA ASN A 110 -10.66 7.36 35.17
C ASN A 110 -11.97 7.59 35.96
N LEU A 111 -12.93 8.32 35.40
CA LEU A 111 -14.24 8.54 36.04
C LEU A 111 -15.04 7.24 36.18
N LEU A 112 -15.05 6.39 35.15
CA LEU A 112 -15.74 5.10 35.17
C LEU A 112 -15.07 4.11 36.13
N GLU A 113 -13.75 4.09 36.18
CA GLU A 113 -13.01 3.27 37.14
C GLU A 113 -13.29 3.70 38.58
N ALA A 114 -13.30 5.02 38.84
CA ALA A 114 -13.68 5.55 40.16
C ALA A 114 -15.12 5.19 40.55
N GLU A 115 -16.07 5.29 39.61
CA GLU A 115 -17.46 4.89 39.85
C GLU A 115 -17.59 3.38 40.10
N LYS A 116 -16.84 2.55 39.36
CA LYS A 116 -16.79 1.10 39.59
C LYS A 116 -16.27 0.76 40.99
N VAL A 117 -15.20 1.41 41.44
CA VAL A 117 -14.66 1.23 42.80
C VAL A 117 -15.70 1.65 43.84
N LYS A 118 -16.33 2.82 43.67
CA LYS A 118 -17.37 3.31 44.58
C LYS A 118 -18.56 2.36 44.67
N ARG A 119 -19.06 1.84 43.54
CA ARG A 119 -20.15 0.86 43.54
C ARG A 119 -19.73 -0.43 44.23
N MET A 120 -18.51 -0.90 44.00
CA MET A 120 -17.97 -2.09 44.66
C MET A 120 -17.89 -1.93 46.19
N GLU A 121 -17.46 -0.76 46.69
CA GLU A 121 -17.47 -0.46 48.12
C GLU A 121 -18.88 -0.45 48.72
N LEU A 122 -19.86 0.12 47.99
CA LEU A 122 -21.26 0.13 48.42
C LEU A 122 -21.84 -1.29 48.42
N TYR A 123 -21.52 -2.11 47.42
CA TYR A 123 -21.87 -3.53 47.41
C TYR A 123 -21.27 -4.26 48.60
N GLY A 124 -19.98 -4.05 48.91
CA GLY A 124 -19.36 -4.67 50.09
C GLY A 124 -20.01 -4.25 51.42
N LYS A 125 -20.38 -2.97 51.56
CA LYS A 125 -21.15 -2.48 52.73
C LYS A 125 -22.54 -3.11 52.81
N LEU A 126 -23.22 -3.25 51.67
CA LEU A 126 -24.55 -3.85 51.59
C LEU A 126 -24.49 -5.35 51.88
N GLU A 127 -23.48 -6.06 51.36
CA GLU A 127 -23.21 -7.47 51.66
C GLU A 127 -22.95 -7.69 53.15
N SER A 128 -22.16 -6.82 53.79
CA SER A 128 -21.93 -6.87 55.24
C SER A 128 -23.22 -6.68 56.04
N LYS A 129 -24.06 -5.70 55.65
CA LYS A 129 -25.38 -5.49 56.27
C LYS A 129 -26.32 -6.67 56.04
N LEU A 130 -26.37 -7.20 54.83
CA LEU A 130 -27.17 -8.38 54.49
C LEU A 130 -26.71 -9.61 55.26
N ALA A 131 -25.42 -9.85 55.38
CA ALA A 131 -24.87 -10.94 56.18
C ALA A 131 -25.24 -10.79 57.67
N SER A 132 -25.21 -9.56 58.20
CA SER A 132 -25.67 -9.26 59.57
C SER A 132 -27.17 -9.57 59.74
N VAL A 133 -28.01 -9.21 58.77
CA VAL A 133 -29.45 -9.50 58.77
C VAL A 133 -29.71 -11.01 58.65
N CYS A 134 -29.08 -11.71 57.69
CA CYS A 134 -29.22 -13.15 57.52
C CYS A 134 -28.78 -13.91 58.78
N SER A 135 -27.66 -13.52 59.40
CA SER A 135 -27.20 -14.11 60.67
C SER A 135 -28.20 -13.92 61.81
N ARG A 136 -28.89 -12.77 61.85
CA ARG A 136 -29.96 -12.51 62.83
C ARG A 136 -31.25 -13.29 62.55
N LEU A 137 -31.54 -13.58 61.29
CA LEU A 137 -32.70 -14.37 60.87
C LEU A 137 -32.46 -15.89 60.94
N GLY A 138 -31.21 -16.33 61.15
CA GLY A 138 -30.85 -17.75 61.16
C GLY A 138 -30.78 -18.38 59.77
N GLU A 139 -30.69 -17.58 58.71
CA GLU A 139 -30.52 -18.08 57.34
C GLU A 139 -29.03 -18.17 56.97
N GLU A 140 -28.58 -19.35 56.55
CA GLU A 140 -27.30 -19.50 55.84
C GLU A 140 -27.45 -18.89 54.45
N ARG A 141 -26.83 -17.72 54.25
CA ARG A 141 -26.76 -17.11 52.91
C ARG A 141 -25.79 -17.93 52.06
N GLU A 142 -26.28 -18.62 51.04
CA GLU A 142 -25.42 -19.01 49.91
C GLU A 142 -24.86 -17.72 49.30
N LYS A 143 -23.55 -17.47 49.45
CA LYS A 143 -22.89 -16.39 48.71
C LYS A 143 -23.26 -16.55 47.23
N PRO A 144 -23.58 -15.46 46.50
CA PRO A 144 -23.82 -15.54 45.06
C PRO A 144 -22.66 -16.31 44.43
N GLU A 145 -23.02 -17.36 43.70
CA GLU A 145 -22.19 -18.48 43.27
C GLU A 145 -20.71 -18.15 43.07
N SER A 146 -19.90 -18.64 44.02
CA SER A 146 -18.45 -18.82 44.10
C SER A 146 -17.49 -18.07 43.15
N PRO A 147 -16.29 -17.67 43.64
CA PRO A 147 -15.14 -17.29 42.81
C PRO A 147 -14.83 -18.27 41.65
N LYS A 148 -15.24 -19.54 41.75
CA LYS A 148 -15.06 -20.54 40.69
C LYS A 148 -15.83 -20.20 39.41
N MET A 149 -17.02 -19.59 39.50
CA MET A 149 -17.77 -19.18 38.29
C MET A 149 -17.10 -18.00 37.59
N LYS A 150 -16.62 -17.01 38.34
CA LYS A 150 -15.82 -15.92 37.81
C LYS A 150 -14.54 -16.42 37.13
N ILE A 151 -13.81 -17.33 37.79
CA ILE A 151 -12.61 -17.97 37.22
C ILE A 151 -12.95 -18.72 35.93
N LYS A 152 -14.02 -19.54 35.92
CA LYS A 152 -14.44 -20.26 34.71
C LYS A 152 -14.81 -19.33 33.56
N TYR A 153 -15.47 -18.22 33.86
CA TYR A 153 -15.82 -17.21 32.85
C TYR A 153 -14.57 -16.49 32.32
N GLU A 154 -13.64 -16.10 33.19
CA GLU A 154 -12.34 -15.53 32.80
C GLU A 154 -11.51 -16.52 31.97
N GLU A 155 -11.50 -17.81 32.33
CA GLU A 155 -10.86 -18.87 31.55
C GLU A 155 -11.52 -19.07 30.18
N HIS A 156 -12.86 -19.01 30.13
CA HIS A 156 -13.61 -19.06 28.88
C HIS A 156 -13.30 -17.87 27.97
N LEU A 157 -13.30 -16.64 28.51
CA LEU A 157 -12.91 -15.44 27.77
C LEU A 157 -11.49 -15.54 27.22
N LYS A 158 -10.51 -15.94 28.06
CA LYS A 158 -9.12 -16.15 27.62
C LYS A 158 -9.01 -17.19 26.52
N ARG A 159 -9.81 -18.26 26.60
CA ARG A 159 -9.87 -19.31 25.56
C ARG A 159 -10.43 -18.77 24.25
N ASN A 160 -11.50 -17.98 24.30
CA ASN A 160 -12.10 -17.37 23.10
C ASN A 160 -11.17 -16.34 22.46
N GLU A 161 -10.49 -15.50 23.25
CA GLU A 161 -9.47 -14.58 22.77
C GLU A 161 -8.29 -15.29 22.11
N LYS A 162 -7.84 -16.42 22.68
CA LYS A 162 -6.78 -17.25 22.09
C LYS A 162 -7.22 -17.83 20.75
N MET A 163 -8.41 -18.43 20.70
CA MET A 163 -8.99 -19.01 19.49
C MET A 163 -9.17 -17.96 18.38
N ARG A 164 -9.68 -16.77 18.71
CA ARG A 164 -9.80 -15.65 17.74
C ARG A 164 -8.44 -15.22 17.19
N ARG A 165 -7.41 -15.13 18.03
CA ARG A 165 -6.04 -14.82 17.58
C ARG A 165 -5.49 -15.89 16.65
N GLU A 166 -5.71 -17.17 16.96
CA GLU A 166 -5.28 -18.29 16.10
C GLU A 166 -6.00 -18.27 14.75
N GLN A 167 -7.31 -17.97 14.72
CA GLN A 167 -8.08 -17.82 13.48
C GLN A 167 -7.56 -16.65 12.63
N LEU A 168 -7.29 -15.49 13.23
CA LEU A 168 -6.74 -14.33 12.52
C LEU A 168 -5.36 -14.63 11.91
N LEU A 169 -4.46 -15.26 12.67
CA LEU A 169 -3.13 -15.67 12.17
C LEU A 169 -3.25 -16.67 11.02
N ARG A 170 -4.18 -17.64 11.13
CA ARG A 170 -4.41 -18.61 10.07
C ARG A 170 -4.99 -17.95 8.81
N LEU A 171 -5.90 -17.01 8.98
CA LEU A 171 -6.49 -16.23 7.89
C LEU A 171 -5.43 -15.38 7.17
N GLU A 172 -4.57 -14.68 7.92
CA GLU A 172 -3.44 -13.91 7.37
C GLU A 172 -2.50 -14.80 6.56
N GLN A 173 -2.14 -15.97 7.09
CA GLN A 173 -1.32 -16.93 6.37
C GLN A 173 -1.99 -17.40 5.07
N CYS A 174 -3.30 -17.66 5.10
CA CYS A 174 -4.06 -18.04 3.91
C CYS A 174 -4.10 -16.91 2.88
N TRP A 175 -4.27 -15.67 3.33
CA TRP A 175 -4.19 -14.50 2.46
C TRP A 175 -2.81 -14.33 1.84
N ASP A 176 -1.72 -14.55 2.58
CA ASP A 176 -0.35 -14.45 2.07
C ASP A 176 0.02 -15.58 1.10
N ASN A 177 -0.43 -16.80 1.39
CA ASN A 177 -0.25 -17.95 0.49
C ASN A 177 -1.04 -17.75 -0.80
N CYS A 178 -2.27 -17.27 -0.68
CA CYS A 178 -3.08 -16.93 -1.82
C CYS A 178 -2.57 -15.67 -2.53
N LYS A 179 -1.84 -14.75 -1.87
CA LYS A 179 -1.38 -13.42 -2.35
C LYS A 179 -2.42 -12.27 -2.30
N ILE A 180 -3.47 -12.36 -1.47
CA ILE A 180 -4.64 -11.45 -1.47
C ILE A 180 -4.22 -10.00 -1.22
N LYS A 181 -4.77 -9.05 -1.99
CA LYS A 181 -4.45 -7.61 -1.89
C LYS A 181 -4.90 -7.03 -0.55
N CYS A 182 -4.17 -6.04 -0.03
CA CYS A 182 -4.55 -5.35 1.20
C CYS A 182 -5.95 -4.73 1.13
N SER A 183 -6.37 -4.20 -0.03
CA SER A 183 -7.72 -3.67 -0.24
C SER A 183 -8.80 -4.71 0.05
N ASP A 184 -8.60 -5.93 -0.44
CA ASP A 184 -9.58 -7.02 -0.34
C ASP A 184 -9.60 -7.60 1.07
N ARG A 185 -8.43 -7.67 1.73
CA ARG A 185 -8.32 -8.01 3.17
C ARG A 185 -9.10 -7.02 4.02
N ILE A 186 -8.92 -5.73 3.79
CA ILE A 186 -9.62 -4.66 4.53
C ILE A 186 -11.13 -4.73 4.26
N ALA A 187 -11.54 -4.92 2.99
CA ALA A 187 -12.95 -5.07 2.64
C ALA A 187 -13.60 -6.27 3.35
N PHE A 188 -12.90 -7.39 3.43
CA PHE A 188 -13.37 -8.56 4.20
C PHE A 188 -13.53 -8.24 5.69
N LEU A 189 -12.51 -7.65 6.33
CA LEU A 189 -12.56 -7.30 7.76
C LEU A 189 -13.70 -6.31 8.05
N ASN A 190 -13.89 -5.30 7.21
CA ASN A 190 -14.99 -4.34 7.35
C ASN A 190 -16.36 -5.03 7.22
N SER A 191 -16.50 -6.05 6.38
CA SER A 191 -17.74 -6.82 6.27
C SER A 191 -18.08 -7.65 7.53
N THR A 192 -17.13 -7.78 8.46
CA THR A 192 -17.31 -8.48 9.73
C THR A 192 -17.55 -7.54 10.92
N ALA A 193 -17.46 -6.23 10.73
CA ALA A 193 -17.59 -5.25 11.81
C ALA A 193 -18.97 -5.25 12.48
N ASP A 194 -20.04 -5.52 11.72
CA ASP A 194 -21.42 -5.51 12.21
C ASP A 194 -21.91 -6.88 12.77
N LYS A 195 -21.06 -7.92 12.72
CA LYS A 195 -21.45 -9.30 13.06
C LYS A 195 -21.19 -9.62 14.53
N SER A 196 -21.96 -10.55 15.09
CA SER A 196 -21.75 -11.04 16.46
C SER A 196 -20.47 -11.87 16.59
N GLU A 197 -19.93 -12.01 17.80
CA GLU A 197 -18.66 -12.74 18.03
C GLU A 197 -18.68 -14.19 17.49
N SER A 198 -19.82 -14.88 17.63
CA SER A 198 -19.98 -16.24 17.10
C SER A 198 -20.04 -16.28 15.57
N GLU A 199 -20.71 -15.30 14.95
CA GLU A 199 -20.80 -15.21 13.49
C GLU A 199 -19.46 -14.84 12.85
N VAL A 200 -18.70 -13.95 13.48
CA VAL A 200 -17.34 -13.58 13.04
C VAL A 200 -16.44 -14.81 13.02
N GLY A 201 -16.47 -15.62 14.08
CA GLY A 201 -15.69 -16.86 14.16
C GLY A 201 -16.01 -17.85 13.05
N GLN A 202 -17.29 -18.02 12.69
CA GLN A 202 -17.71 -18.89 11.60
C GLN A 202 -17.32 -18.32 10.23
N VAL A 203 -17.50 -17.02 10.01
CA VAL A 203 -17.14 -16.35 8.75
C VAL A 203 -15.64 -16.45 8.48
N PHE A 204 -14.80 -16.33 9.51
CA PHE A 204 -13.36 -16.52 9.38
C PHE A 204 -13.00 -17.95 9.02
N GLU A 205 -13.63 -18.93 9.67
CA GLU A 205 -13.40 -20.34 9.37
C GLU A 205 -13.82 -20.70 7.94
N ASP A 206 -14.99 -20.23 7.49
CA ASP A 206 -15.49 -20.43 6.13
C ASP A 206 -14.55 -19.80 5.08
N GLU A 207 -14.03 -18.60 5.37
CA GLU A 207 -13.07 -17.91 4.50
C GLU A 207 -11.72 -18.64 4.45
N ILE A 208 -11.21 -19.12 5.59
CA ILE A 208 -9.99 -19.95 5.65
C ILE A 208 -10.17 -21.20 4.78
N GLN A 209 -11.30 -21.92 4.93
CA GLN A 209 -11.57 -23.11 4.13
C GLN A 209 -11.72 -22.81 2.64
N ARG A 210 -12.28 -21.66 2.29
CA ARG A 210 -12.40 -21.19 0.90
C ARG A 210 -11.02 -20.92 0.30
N LEU A 211 -10.16 -20.23 1.05
CA LEU A 211 -8.80 -19.88 0.63
C LEU A 211 -7.88 -21.11 0.56
N ASP A 212 -7.96 -22.03 1.53
CA ASP A 212 -7.18 -23.27 1.52
C ASP A 212 -7.54 -24.13 0.29
N ARG A 213 -8.83 -24.25 -0.03
CA ARG A 213 -9.28 -24.90 -1.28
C ARG A 213 -8.78 -24.16 -2.52
N TYR A 214 -8.83 -22.84 -2.50
CA TYR A 214 -8.37 -22.01 -3.62
C TYR A 214 -6.86 -22.15 -3.86
N TYR A 215 -6.06 -22.15 -2.80
CA TYR A 215 -4.61 -22.36 -2.84
C TYR A 215 -4.28 -23.78 -3.31
N ALA A 216 -4.92 -24.82 -2.74
CA ALA A 216 -4.65 -26.21 -3.09
C ALA A 216 -4.87 -26.51 -4.59
N GLN A 217 -5.90 -25.91 -5.20
CA GLN A 217 -6.20 -26.06 -6.64
C GLN A 217 -5.18 -25.41 -7.58
N ARG A 218 -4.37 -24.47 -7.07
CA ARG A 218 -3.47 -23.60 -7.85
C ARG A 218 -2.04 -23.59 -7.27
N LYS A 219 -1.73 -24.59 -6.45
CA LYS A 219 -0.50 -24.65 -5.64
C LYS A 219 0.75 -24.60 -6.52
N ASP A 220 0.73 -25.29 -7.65
CA ASP A 220 1.81 -25.32 -8.63
C ASP A 220 2.16 -23.93 -9.18
N ILE A 221 1.14 -23.10 -9.43
CA ILE A 221 1.34 -21.71 -9.88
C ILE A 221 1.89 -20.87 -8.72
N PHE A 222 1.32 -20.97 -7.52
CA PHE A 222 1.80 -20.21 -6.36
C PHE A 222 3.25 -20.57 -6.00
N ASP A 223 3.61 -21.85 -6.03
CA ASP A 223 4.98 -22.30 -5.75
C ASP A 223 5.96 -21.76 -6.82
N GLN A 224 5.56 -21.67 -8.10
CA GLN A 224 6.38 -21.02 -9.14
C GLN A 224 6.58 -19.53 -8.86
N VAL A 225 5.52 -18.84 -8.42
CA VAL A 225 5.59 -17.42 -8.05
C VAL A 225 6.49 -17.20 -6.85
N ASP A 226 6.39 -18.02 -5.82
CA ASP A 226 7.23 -17.89 -4.63
C ASP A 226 8.71 -18.13 -4.95
N ARG A 227 9.01 -19.12 -5.81
CA ARG A 227 10.37 -19.31 -6.34
C ARG A 227 10.85 -18.09 -7.12
N TRP A 228 9.99 -17.52 -7.96
CA TRP A 228 10.30 -16.33 -8.73
C TRP A 228 10.58 -15.12 -7.83
N ILE A 229 9.75 -14.90 -6.80
CA ILE A 229 9.93 -13.84 -5.81
C ILE A 229 11.25 -14.02 -5.07
N ALA A 230 11.61 -15.25 -4.69
CA ALA A 230 12.88 -15.54 -4.01
C ALA A 230 14.10 -15.24 -4.89
N LEU A 231 14.06 -15.64 -6.18
CA LEU A 231 15.11 -15.29 -7.15
C LEU A 231 15.20 -13.78 -7.38
N TRP A 232 14.06 -13.10 -7.44
CA TRP A 232 14.03 -11.65 -7.59
C TRP A 232 14.68 -10.95 -6.39
N LYS A 233 14.34 -11.35 -5.17
CA LYS A 233 14.98 -10.83 -3.95
C LYS A 233 16.50 -11.01 -4.00
N LYS A 234 16.96 -12.20 -4.38
CA LYS A 234 18.40 -12.46 -4.56
C LYS A 234 19.04 -11.52 -5.58
N LYS A 235 18.37 -11.26 -6.71
CA LYS A 235 18.86 -10.29 -7.71
C LYS A 235 18.97 -8.87 -7.14
N VAL A 236 17.93 -8.40 -6.45
CA VAL A 236 17.92 -7.07 -5.80
C VAL A 236 19.02 -6.95 -4.75
N ASP A 237 19.24 -8.00 -3.94
CA ASP A 237 20.30 -8.01 -2.92
C ASP A 237 21.70 -7.93 -3.54
N MET A 238 21.92 -8.60 -4.68
CA MET A 238 23.17 -8.47 -5.43
C MET A 238 23.36 -7.06 -5.97
N GLU A 239 22.33 -6.46 -6.59
CA GLU A 239 22.38 -5.09 -7.10
C GLU A 239 22.69 -4.09 -5.98
N GLY A 240 22.03 -4.20 -4.82
CA GLY A 240 22.30 -3.36 -3.64
C GLY A 240 23.72 -3.50 -3.10
N ASN A 241 24.31 -4.70 -3.15
CA ASN A 241 25.69 -4.94 -2.72
C ASN A 241 26.74 -4.40 -3.70
N THR A 242 26.46 -4.33 -5.01
CA THR A 242 27.41 -3.78 -6.00
C THR A 242 27.73 -2.29 -5.78
N CYS A 243 26.79 -1.50 -5.23
CA CYS A 243 27.06 -0.11 -4.83
C CYS A 243 28.12 0.01 -3.71
N ARG A 244 28.37 -1.06 -2.93
CA ARG A 244 29.39 -1.05 -1.85
C ARG A 244 30.77 -1.55 -2.28
N LYS A 245 30.90 -2.28 -3.39
CA LYS A 245 32.15 -2.95 -3.76
C LYS A 245 32.55 -2.67 -5.20
N HIS A 246 33.12 -1.48 -5.42
CA HIS A 246 33.61 -1.07 -6.74
C HIS A 246 34.85 -1.84 -7.27
N ARG A 247 35.17 -3.05 -6.79
CA ARG A 247 36.44 -3.75 -7.12
C ARG A 247 36.37 -5.13 -7.78
N GLU A 248 35.21 -5.79 -7.94
CA GLU A 248 35.14 -7.14 -8.54
C GLU A 248 34.15 -7.21 -9.73
N ARG A 249 34.43 -6.46 -10.80
CA ARG A 249 33.48 -6.24 -11.91
C ARG A 249 33.20 -7.44 -12.84
N THR A 250 34.00 -8.51 -12.84
CA THR A 250 33.90 -9.56 -13.88
C THR A 250 32.93 -10.68 -13.54
N ASN A 251 32.93 -11.19 -12.30
CA ASN A 251 32.09 -12.32 -11.92
C ASN A 251 30.63 -11.88 -11.67
N GLU A 252 30.43 -10.71 -11.06
CA GLU A 252 29.11 -10.16 -10.76
C GLU A 252 28.26 -9.91 -12.02
N SER A 253 28.88 -9.48 -13.12
CA SER A 253 28.15 -9.22 -14.38
C SER A 253 27.64 -10.52 -15.03
N ILE A 254 28.41 -11.61 -14.94
CA ILE A 254 27.99 -12.93 -15.44
C ILE A 254 26.85 -13.47 -14.58
N ASP A 255 26.97 -13.36 -13.25
CA ASP A 255 25.94 -13.79 -12.31
C ASP A 255 24.64 -13.00 -12.48
N GLN A 256 24.71 -11.67 -12.68
CA GLN A 256 23.55 -10.82 -12.97
C GLN A 256 22.86 -11.21 -14.28
N SER A 257 23.63 -11.47 -15.33
CA SER A 257 23.08 -11.92 -16.63
C SER A 257 22.38 -13.27 -16.49
N SER A 258 23.00 -14.21 -15.76
CA SER A 258 22.42 -15.54 -15.53
C SER A 258 21.11 -15.47 -14.73
N LEU A 259 21.05 -14.62 -13.70
CA LEU A 259 19.84 -14.42 -12.90
C LEU A 259 18.75 -13.70 -13.67
N GLY A 260 19.12 -12.75 -14.54
CA GLY A 260 18.18 -12.12 -15.48
C GLY A 260 17.53 -13.13 -16.41
N GLN A 261 18.32 -14.06 -16.98
CA GLN A 261 17.80 -15.13 -17.83
C GLN A 261 16.87 -16.08 -17.07
N GLN A 262 17.26 -16.55 -15.89
CA GLN A 262 16.42 -17.42 -15.06
C GLN A 262 15.07 -16.79 -14.69
N LEU A 263 15.06 -15.48 -14.39
CA LEU A 263 13.82 -14.75 -14.09
C LEU A 263 12.89 -14.66 -15.30
N MET A 264 13.45 -14.49 -16.51
CA MET A 264 12.68 -14.45 -17.75
C MET A 264 12.11 -15.83 -18.10
N GLU A 265 12.92 -16.89 -18.00
CA GLU A 265 12.48 -18.27 -18.22
C GLU A 265 11.35 -18.65 -17.24
N MET A 266 11.53 -18.37 -15.95
CA MET A 266 10.52 -18.66 -14.94
C MET A 266 9.25 -17.82 -15.12
N GLN A 267 9.36 -16.59 -15.61
CA GLN A 267 8.19 -15.78 -15.97
C GLN A 267 7.39 -16.41 -17.13
N LEU A 268 8.07 -16.96 -18.14
CA LEU A 268 7.42 -17.67 -19.24
C LEU A 268 6.76 -18.97 -18.76
N ASP A 269 7.40 -19.70 -17.84
CA ASP A 269 6.84 -20.90 -17.22
C ASP A 269 5.57 -20.60 -16.41
N ILE A 270 5.57 -19.52 -15.63
CA ILE A 270 4.40 -19.07 -14.87
C ILE A 270 3.26 -18.73 -15.82
N LYS A 271 3.53 -17.94 -16.87
CA LYS A 271 2.52 -17.58 -17.88
C LYS A 271 1.93 -18.83 -18.54
N SER A 272 2.79 -19.76 -18.96
CA SER A 272 2.36 -21.02 -19.58
C SER A 272 1.55 -21.88 -18.63
N SER A 273 1.92 -21.94 -17.35
CA SER A 273 1.20 -22.68 -16.31
C SER A 273 -0.18 -22.05 -16.03
N VAL A 274 -0.25 -20.72 -15.98
CA VAL A 274 -1.52 -19.98 -15.84
C VAL A 274 -2.45 -20.26 -17.02
N GLU A 275 -1.94 -20.21 -18.25
CA GLU A 275 -2.74 -20.52 -19.44
C GLU A 275 -3.20 -21.98 -19.47
N ALA A 276 -2.33 -22.92 -19.12
CA ALA A 276 -2.68 -24.34 -19.02
C ALA A 276 -3.76 -24.59 -17.96
N TRP A 277 -3.69 -23.89 -16.82
CA TRP A 277 -4.69 -23.96 -15.77
C TRP A 277 -6.03 -23.36 -16.21
N ARG A 278 -6.01 -22.21 -16.93
CA ARG A 278 -7.22 -21.60 -17.53
C ARG A 278 -7.91 -22.53 -18.51
N ARG A 279 -7.15 -23.27 -19.33
CA ARG A 279 -7.72 -24.28 -20.25
C ARG A 279 -8.46 -25.39 -19.50
N LYS A 280 -7.95 -25.81 -18.35
CA LYS A 280 -8.59 -26.84 -17.50
C LYS A 280 -9.77 -26.31 -16.68
N ASN A 281 -9.75 -25.03 -16.31
CA ASN A 281 -10.75 -24.39 -15.45
C ASN A 281 -11.34 -23.14 -16.12
N PRO A 282 -12.11 -23.29 -17.22
CA PRO A 282 -12.70 -22.15 -17.90
C PRO A 282 -13.66 -21.39 -16.97
N GLY A 283 -13.60 -20.06 -17.01
CA GLY A 283 -14.45 -19.17 -16.21
C GLY A 283 -14.02 -18.97 -14.75
N GLN A 284 -13.06 -19.74 -14.23
CA GLN A 284 -12.48 -19.46 -12.92
C GLN A 284 -11.40 -18.38 -13.04
N MET A 285 -11.64 -17.23 -12.41
CA MET A 285 -10.70 -16.12 -12.40
C MET A 285 -9.56 -16.39 -11.42
N LEU A 286 -8.31 -16.16 -11.84
CA LEU A 286 -7.22 -16.00 -10.89
C LEU A 286 -7.37 -14.62 -10.28
N LEU A 287 -7.53 -14.54 -8.95
CA LEU A 287 -7.63 -13.29 -8.20
C LEU A 287 -6.41 -12.34 -8.42
N TYR A 288 -5.37 -12.79 -9.12
CA TYR A 288 -4.04 -12.14 -9.25
C TYR A 288 -3.64 -11.74 -10.66
N GLU A 289 -4.54 -11.73 -11.64
CA GLU A 289 -4.18 -11.31 -13.02
C GLU A 289 -3.49 -9.93 -13.01
N GLU A 290 -3.96 -9.00 -12.18
CA GLU A 290 -3.37 -7.67 -12.01
C GLU A 290 -2.12 -7.58 -11.13
N TYR A 291 -1.70 -8.61 -10.37
CA TYR A 291 -0.51 -8.52 -9.52
C TYR A 291 0.77 -8.85 -10.31
N PHE A 292 0.60 -9.66 -11.35
CA PHE A 292 1.63 -9.98 -12.31
C PHE A 292 1.94 -8.81 -13.25
N TYR A 293 0.90 -8.12 -13.74
CA TYR A 293 1.06 -6.98 -14.64
C TYR A 293 1.85 -5.78 -14.10
N PRO A 294 2.03 -5.52 -12.80
CA PRO A 294 2.93 -4.47 -12.29
C PRO A 294 4.27 -5.03 -11.78
N ILE A 295 4.34 -6.30 -11.39
CA ILE A 295 5.62 -6.97 -11.07
C ILE A 295 6.45 -7.18 -12.35
N PHE A 296 5.81 -7.53 -13.47
CA PHE A 296 6.51 -7.80 -14.73
C PHE A 296 7.06 -6.55 -15.47
N PRO A 297 6.40 -5.39 -15.52
CA PRO A 297 6.95 -4.19 -16.16
C PRO A 297 8.08 -3.54 -15.37
N ARG A 298 8.17 -3.76 -14.05
CA ARG A 298 9.38 -3.36 -13.32
C ARG A 298 10.63 -4.09 -13.83
N MET A 299 10.48 -5.25 -14.47
CA MET A 299 11.60 -6.03 -15.03
C MET A 299 11.86 -5.80 -16.53
N SER A 300 10.83 -5.60 -17.36
CA SER A 300 11.00 -5.22 -18.78
C SER A 300 11.44 -3.76 -18.91
N ARG A 301 12.51 -3.39 -18.20
CA ARG A 301 13.43 -2.36 -18.70
C ARG A 301 14.36 -3.03 -19.72
N ASP A 302 13.78 -3.68 -20.73
CA ASP A 302 14.55 -4.10 -21.89
C ASP A 302 15.09 -2.83 -22.56
N LYS A 303 16.30 -2.90 -23.13
CA LYS A 303 16.90 -1.75 -23.83
C LYS A 303 15.95 -1.19 -24.91
N ALA A 304 15.10 -2.04 -25.49
CA ALA A 304 14.06 -1.65 -26.44
C ALA A 304 12.98 -0.77 -25.79
N ASP A 305 12.45 -1.15 -24.62
CA ASP A 305 11.46 -0.36 -23.90
C ASP A 305 12.06 0.95 -23.39
N VAL A 306 13.31 0.95 -22.92
CA VAL A 306 14.01 2.19 -22.53
C VAL A 306 14.16 3.13 -23.73
N GLN A 307 14.47 2.60 -24.92
CA GLN A 307 14.50 3.41 -26.15
C GLN A 307 13.11 3.93 -26.51
N GLN A 308 12.06 3.11 -26.42
CA GLN A 308 10.69 3.54 -26.67
C GLN A 308 10.24 4.62 -25.68
N PHE A 309 10.51 4.46 -24.38
CA PHE A 309 10.24 5.48 -23.37
C PHE A 309 11.03 6.76 -23.59
N ARG A 310 12.29 6.67 -24.05
CA ARG A 310 13.06 7.85 -24.48
C ARG A 310 12.41 8.53 -25.67
N MET A 311 11.99 7.78 -26.69
CA MET A 311 11.28 8.33 -27.85
C MET A 311 9.98 9.02 -27.43
N ILE A 312 9.19 8.40 -26.54
CA ILE A 312 7.96 8.98 -26.00
C ILE A 312 8.27 10.23 -25.17
N ALA A 313 9.26 10.19 -24.28
CA ALA A 313 9.65 11.33 -23.46
C ALA A 313 10.17 12.49 -24.32
N ASP A 314 10.95 12.20 -25.36
CA ASP A 314 11.43 13.21 -26.32
C ASP A 314 10.28 13.78 -27.16
N GLN A 315 9.30 12.95 -27.54
CA GLN A 315 8.08 13.40 -28.19
C GLN A 315 7.25 14.30 -27.27
N LEU A 316 7.01 13.89 -26.02
CA LEU A 316 6.30 14.68 -25.02
C LEU A 316 7.02 16.00 -24.71
N ARG A 317 8.35 16.00 -24.68
CA ARG A 317 9.14 17.25 -24.55
C ARG A 317 8.92 18.15 -25.76
N ARG A 318 8.91 17.63 -26.99
CA ARG A 318 8.61 18.41 -28.19
C ARG A 318 7.19 18.99 -28.12
N GLU A 319 6.21 18.17 -27.75
CA GLU A 319 4.81 18.57 -27.62
C GLU A 319 4.56 19.59 -26.50
N LEU A 320 5.33 19.53 -25.42
CA LEU A 320 5.27 20.52 -24.34
C LEU A 320 5.59 21.94 -24.84
N TYR A 321 6.47 22.07 -25.85
CA TYR A 321 6.82 23.36 -26.47
C TYR A 321 5.89 23.76 -27.63
N ILE A 322 4.96 22.91 -28.05
CA ILE A 322 3.98 23.27 -29.08
C ILE A 322 2.93 24.19 -28.45
N LYS A 323 2.85 25.42 -28.93
CA LYS A 323 1.78 26.35 -28.53
C LYS A 323 0.44 25.78 -28.96
N ARG A 324 -0.47 25.61 -28.02
CA ARG A 324 -1.84 25.17 -28.30
C ARG A 324 -2.61 26.32 -28.95
N VAL A 325 -3.31 26.02 -30.05
CA VAL A 325 -4.19 26.95 -30.76
C VAL A 325 -5.64 26.44 -30.69
N LEU A 326 -6.60 27.30 -31.01
CA LEU A 326 -8.01 26.89 -31.07
C LEU A 326 -8.23 25.90 -32.21
N VAL A 327 -9.12 24.93 -32.02
CA VAL A 327 -9.46 23.94 -33.06
C VAL A 327 -9.96 24.62 -34.34
N SER A 328 -10.67 25.75 -34.22
CA SER A 328 -11.13 26.55 -35.35
C SER A 328 -10.00 27.22 -36.13
N GLU A 329 -8.90 27.57 -35.46
CA GLU A 329 -7.69 28.15 -36.06
C GLU A 329 -6.87 27.05 -36.74
N ALA A 330 -6.65 25.92 -36.06
CA ALA A 330 -5.99 24.76 -36.64
C ALA A 330 -6.72 24.24 -37.90
N ALA A 331 -8.06 24.22 -37.89
CA ALA A 331 -8.84 23.81 -39.05
C ALA A 331 -8.66 24.77 -40.24
N LYS A 332 -8.58 26.09 -39.99
CA LYS A 332 -8.30 27.08 -41.05
C LYS A 332 -6.91 26.90 -41.62
N ASP A 333 -5.91 26.65 -40.78
CA ASP A 333 -4.53 26.40 -41.21
C ASP A 333 -4.42 25.13 -42.05
N LEU A 334 -5.12 24.05 -41.65
CA LEU A 334 -5.21 22.82 -42.43
C LEU A 334 -5.86 23.05 -43.79
N ILE A 335 -7.00 23.74 -43.85
CA ILE A 335 -7.69 24.07 -45.12
C ILE A 335 -6.76 24.90 -46.02
N LYS A 336 -6.10 25.91 -45.46
CA LYS A 336 -5.15 26.77 -46.18
C LYS A 336 -4.00 25.94 -46.76
N TYR A 337 -3.36 25.11 -45.94
CA TYR A 337 -2.26 24.26 -46.36
C TYR A 337 -2.68 23.30 -47.49
N VAL A 338 -3.83 22.63 -47.33
CA VAL A 338 -4.38 21.74 -48.36
C VAL A 338 -4.66 22.50 -49.65
N THR A 339 -5.26 23.69 -49.58
CA THR A 339 -5.56 24.51 -50.76
C THR A 339 -4.29 24.96 -51.51
N GLU A 340 -3.23 25.30 -50.76
CA GLU A 340 -1.94 25.70 -51.33
C GLU A 340 -1.21 24.53 -52.00
N HIS A 341 -1.28 23.32 -51.43
CA HIS A 341 -0.50 22.16 -51.88
C HIS A 341 -1.31 21.14 -52.70
N GLN A 342 -2.61 21.34 -52.92
CA GLN A 342 -3.48 20.38 -53.62
C GLN A 342 -2.99 20.00 -55.03
N ARG A 343 -2.22 20.86 -55.70
CA ARG A 343 -1.69 20.59 -57.05
C ARG A 343 -0.56 19.57 -57.02
N GLU A 344 0.18 19.52 -55.91
CA GLU A 344 1.29 18.59 -55.68
C GLU A 344 0.81 17.26 -55.09
N ASP A 345 -0.41 17.24 -54.53
CA ASP A 345 -1.01 16.04 -53.99
C ASP A 345 -1.45 15.09 -55.12
N VAL A 346 -0.70 14.02 -55.32
CA VAL A 346 -0.99 12.96 -56.31
C VAL A 346 -2.30 12.22 -56.06
N LEU A 347 -2.88 12.30 -54.85
CA LEU A 347 -4.22 11.77 -54.58
C LEU A 347 -5.32 12.68 -55.13
N VAL A 348 -5.03 13.98 -55.28
CA VAL A 348 -5.96 14.99 -55.81
C VAL A 348 -5.78 15.16 -57.33
N SER A 349 -4.54 15.33 -57.80
CA SER A 349 -4.23 15.56 -59.21
C SER A 349 -4.02 14.29 -60.04
N GLY A 350 -3.80 13.15 -59.36
CA GLY A 350 -3.39 11.91 -60.00
C GLY A 350 -1.89 11.89 -60.33
N PHE A 351 -1.37 10.70 -60.63
CA PHE A 351 0.02 10.56 -61.08
C PHE A 351 0.19 11.10 -62.51
N THR A 352 1.27 11.86 -62.75
CA THR A 352 1.60 12.37 -64.09
C THR A 352 1.90 11.24 -65.08
N SER A 353 2.37 10.10 -64.56
CA SER A 353 2.61 8.87 -65.29
C SER A 353 2.21 7.66 -64.45
N LEU A 354 1.61 6.65 -65.08
CA LEU A 354 1.33 5.34 -64.45
C LEU A 354 2.58 4.68 -63.84
N LYS A 355 3.79 5.08 -64.27
CA LYS A 355 5.03 4.54 -63.71
C LYS A 355 5.31 5.01 -62.28
N GLU A 356 4.84 6.19 -61.90
CA GLU A 356 5.06 6.81 -60.58
C GLU A 356 4.11 6.28 -59.52
N ASN A 357 2.99 5.65 -59.92
CA ASN A 357 2.04 5.04 -58.99
C ASN A 357 2.64 3.80 -58.30
N PRO A 358 2.92 3.82 -56.98
CA PRO A 358 3.46 2.67 -56.25
C PRO A 358 2.53 1.45 -56.27
N PHE A 359 1.22 1.70 -56.42
CA PHE A 359 0.15 0.70 -56.44
C PHE A 359 -0.27 0.30 -57.86
N ARG A 360 0.48 0.69 -58.90
CA ARG A 360 0.17 0.21 -60.26
C ARG A 360 0.18 -1.32 -60.28
N PRO A 361 -0.80 -1.99 -60.92
CA PRO A 361 -0.71 -3.43 -61.15
C PRO A 361 0.58 -3.71 -61.93
N LYS A 362 1.55 -4.36 -61.28
CA LYS A 362 2.71 -4.91 -62.00
C LYS A 362 2.17 -6.11 -62.77
N SER A 363 2.42 -6.17 -64.08
CA SER A 363 1.98 -7.28 -64.94
C SER A 363 2.46 -8.66 -64.45
N SER A 364 3.39 -8.72 -63.49
CA SER A 364 3.97 -9.94 -62.94
C SER A 364 3.67 -10.23 -61.47
N LEU A 365 2.83 -9.45 -60.77
CA LEU A 365 2.50 -9.75 -59.36
C LEU A 365 0.98 -9.81 -59.16
N SER A 366 0.48 -11.05 -59.16
CA SER A 366 -0.82 -11.44 -58.63
C SER A 366 -0.91 -10.99 -57.16
N CYS A 367 -1.86 -10.13 -56.84
CA CYS A 367 -2.23 -9.85 -55.46
C CYS A 367 -2.56 -11.16 -54.74
N VAL A 368 -1.79 -11.49 -53.71
CA VAL A 368 -2.27 -12.38 -52.65
C VAL A 368 -3.07 -11.49 -51.71
N VAL A 369 -4.40 -11.62 -51.76
CA VAL A 369 -5.27 -11.08 -50.71
C VAL A 369 -4.95 -11.90 -49.46
N LEU A 370 -4.45 -11.22 -48.42
CA LEU A 370 -4.22 -11.82 -47.10
C LEU A 370 -5.53 -12.15 -46.40
#